data_AF-A0A537DQ78-F1
#
_entry.id   AF-A0A537DQ78-F1
#
_cell.length_a   1.000
_cell.length_b   1.000
_cell.length_c   1.000
_cell.angle_alpha   90.00
_cell.angle_beta   90.00
_cell.angle_gamma   90.00
#
_symmetry.space_group_name_H-M   'P 1'
#
loop_
_entity.id
_entity.type
_entity.pdbx_description
1 polymer ?
#
loop_
_entity_poly.entity_id
_entity_poly.type
_entity_poly.pdbx_seq_one_letter_code
_entity_poly.pdbx_strand_id
1 'polypeptide(L)' 'MPNYCLECGGNLSYDPAIKQYACKSCGLTFTQQNLLEGREKMLRTEESADEEKKRRHKDYLKWWLSDKKKP' A
#
# COMPACT_ATOMS: atom_id res chain seq x y z
N MET A 1 -4.94 -11.50 -11.24
CA MET A 1 -4.67 -10.94 -9.89
C MET A 1 -5.85 -11.24 -8.98
N PRO A 2 -5.63 -11.77 -7.78
CA PRO A 2 -6.72 -11.88 -6.81
C PRO A 2 -7.20 -10.46 -6.44
N ASN A 3 -8.50 -10.23 -6.57
CA ASN A 3 -9.16 -9.00 -6.14
C ASN A 3 -9.66 -9.22 -4.71
N TYR A 4 -8.91 -8.70 -3.73
CA TYR A 4 -9.32 -8.67 -2.34
C TYR A 4 -9.93 -7.31 -2.00
N CYS A 5 -10.83 -7.31 -1.02
CA CYS A 5 -11.44 -6.09 -0.51
C CYS A 5 -10.37 -5.26 0.20
N LEU A 6 -10.28 -3.98 -0.15
CA LEU A 6 -9.29 -3.06 0.42
C LEU A 6 -9.60 -2.65 1.88
N GLU A 7 -10.82 -2.93 2.36
CA GLU A 7 -11.25 -2.61 3.73
C GLU A 7 -11.06 -3.78 4.70
N CYS A 8 -11.35 -5.01 4.27
CA CYS A 8 -11.38 -6.19 5.16
C CYS A 8 -10.51 -7.36 4.69
N GLY A 9 -9.85 -7.27 3.54
CA GLY A 9 -9.06 -8.36 2.97
C GLY A 9 -9.87 -9.54 2.43
N GLY A 10 -11.21 -9.50 2.51
CA GLY A 10 -12.09 -10.57 2.04
C GLY A 10 -12.09 -10.74 0.52
N ASN A 11 -12.57 -11.90 0.04
CA ASN A 11 -12.61 -12.21 -1.39
C ASN A 11 -13.70 -11.40 -2.11
N LEU A 12 -13.35 -10.77 -3.24
CA LEU A 12 -14.31 -10.09 -4.11
C LEU A 12 -14.87 -11.05 -5.19
N SER A 13 -16.14 -10.88 -5.50
CA SER A 13 -16.85 -11.55 -6.60
C SER A 13 -17.24 -10.51 -7.64
N TYR A 14 -16.97 -10.76 -8.92
CA TYR A 14 -17.42 -9.88 -9.99
C TYR A 14 -18.86 -10.19 -10.37
N ASP A 15 -19.70 -9.15 -10.40
CA ASP A 15 -21.05 -9.18 -10.93
C ASP A 15 -21.07 -8.53 -12.33
N PRO A 16 -21.29 -9.31 -13.40
CA PRO A 16 -21.28 -8.80 -14.76
C PRO A 16 -22.53 -7.95 -15.10
N ALA A 17 -23.64 -8.10 -14.37
CA ALA A 17 -24.87 -7.37 -14.66
C ALA A 17 -24.71 -5.88 -14.36
N ILE A 18 -24.05 -5.58 -13.24
CA ILE A 18 -23.79 -4.19 -12.80
C ILE A 18 -22.32 -3.76 -13.01
N LYS A 19 -21.45 -4.68 -13.47
CA LYS A 19 -20.02 -4.46 -13.68
C LYS A 19 -19.29 -3.99 -12.40
N GLN A 20 -19.66 -4.58 -11.26
CA GLN A 20 -19.08 -4.26 -9.96
C GLN A 20 -18.50 -5.51 -9.29
N TYR A 21 -17.64 -5.28 -8.30
CA TYR A 21 -17.06 -6.31 -7.45
C TYR A 21 -17.69 -6.24 -6.07
N ALA A 22 -18.31 -7.31 -5.60
CA ALA A 22 -18.91 -7.39 -4.27
C ALA A 22 -18.04 -8.23 -3.31
N CYS A 23 -17.81 -7.74 -2.10
CA CYS A 23 -17.09 -8.47 -1.06
C CYS A 23 -17.99 -9.48 -0.35
N LYS A 24 -17.57 -10.74 -0.32
CA LYS A 24 -18.30 -11.81 0.38
C LYS A 24 -18.21 -11.74 1.92
N SER A 25 -17.32 -10.90 2.46
CA SER A 25 -17.09 -10.78 3.91
C SER A 25 -17.79 -9.58 4.52
N CYS A 26 -17.60 -8.37 3.95
CA CYS A 26 -18.20 -7.13 4.49
C CYS A 26 -19.39 -6.59 3.67
N GLY A 27 -19.69 -7.16 2.50
CA GLY A 27 -20.81 -6.73 1.66
C GLY A 27 -20.57 -5.45 0.83
N LEU A 28 -19.41 -4.81 0.95
CA LEU A 28 -19.08 -3.64 0.14
C LEU A 28 -18.97 -3.97 -1.35
N THR A 29 -19.39 -3.02 -2.18
CA THR A 29 -19.23 -3.09 -3.64
C THR A 29 -18.18 -2.08 -4.12
N PHE A 30 -17.44 -2.47 -5.15
CA PHE A 30 -16.36 -1.67 -5.74
C PHE A 30 -16.48 -1.67 -7.25
N THR A 31 -16.22 -0.55 -7.89
CA THR A 31 -15.96 -0.55 -9.33
C THR A 31 -14.51 -0.98 -9.61
N GLN A 32 -14.21 -1.32 -10.85
CA GLN A 32 -12.83 -1.58 -11.25
C GLN A 32 -11.91 -0.36 -11.01
N GLN A 33 -12.42 0.86 -11.26
CA GLN A 33 -11.65 2.09 -11.03
C GLN A 33 -11.34 2.28 -9.54
N ASN A 34 -12.31 2.05 -8.65
CA ASN A 34 -12.08 2.13 -7.19
C ASN A 34 -10.94 1.20 -6.73
N LEU A 35 -10.92 -0.04 -7.23
CA LEU A 35 -9.88 -1.01 -6.87
C LEU A 35 -8.50 -0.61 -7.40
N LEU A 36 -8.43 -0.02 -8.60
CA LEU A 36 -7.18 0.48 -9.17
C LEU A 36 -6.66 1.70 -8.41
N GLU A 37 -7.51 2.69 -8.17
CA GLU A 37 -7.15 3.89 -7.39
C GLU A 37 -6.71 3.53 -5.97
N GLY A 38 -7.44 2.62 -5.31
CA GLY A 38 -7.09 2.21 -3.95
C GLY A 38 -5.74 1.51 -3.89
N ARG A 39 -5.41 0.66 -4.87
CA ARG A 39 -4.09 0.02 -4.97
C ARG A 39 -2.98 1.01 -5.26
N GLU A 40 -3.22 1.95 -6.18
CA GLU A 40 -2.23 2.99 -6.49
C GLU A 40 -1.91 3.83 -5.23
N LYS A 41 -2.94 4.20 -4.45
CA LYS A 41 -2.77 4.94 -3.19
C LYS A 41 -1.95 4.14 -2.18
N MET A 42 -2.25 2.85 -1.98
CA MET A 42 -1.48 2.01 -1.05
C MET A 42 0.00 1.90 -1.46
N LEU A 43 0.27 1.62 -2.74
CA LEU A 43 1.64 1.52 -3.26
C LEU A 43 2.44 2.81 -3.07
N ARG A 44 1.83 3.97 -3.36
CA ARG A 44 2.48 5.29 -3.15
C ARG A 44 2.80 5.55 -1.68
N THR A 45 1.91 5.16 -0.77
CA THR A 45 2.14 5.28 0.67
C THR A 45 3.29 4.39 1.14
N GLU A 46 3.35 3.14 0.67
CA GLU A 46 4.43 2.21 0.98
C GLU A 46 5.79 2.71 0.47
N GLU A 47 5.85 3.16 -0.78
CA GLU A 47 7.06 3.73 -1.38
C GLU A 47 7.58 4.95 -0.60
N SER A 48 6.66 5.84 -0.19
CA SER A 48 7.00 7.01 0.62
C SER A 48 7.58 6.61 1.99
N ALA A 49 6.99 5.59 2.65
CA ALA A 49 7.44 5.12 3.95
C ALA A 49 8.84 4.46 3.87
N ASP A 50 9.10 3.68 2.83
CA ASP A 50 10.42 3.04 2.64
C ASP A 50 11.51 4.04 2.28
N GLU A 51 11.22 5.04 1.45
CA GLU A 51 12.14 6.15 1.17
C GLU A 51 12.47 6.95 2.45
N GLU A 52 11.48 7.15 3.33
CA GLU A 52 11.74 7.80 4.63
C GLU A 52 12.62 6.95 5.56
N LYS A 53 12.36 5.64 5.68
CA LYS A 53 13.23 4.73 6.46
C LYS A 53 14.67 4.76 5.93
N LYS A 54 14.84 4.73 4.61
CA LYS A 54 16.15 4.76 3.95
C LYS A 54 16.90 6.06 4.22
N ARG A 55 16.21 7.21 4.21
CA ARG A 55 16.80 8.52 4.59
C ARG A 55 17.27 8.51 6.04
N ARG A 56 16.40 8.10 6.98
CA ARG A 56 16.75 8.01 8.42
C ARG A 56 17.96 7.11 8.66
N HIS A 57 18.04 5.97 7.98
CA HIS A 57 19.18 5.05 8.09
C HIS A 57 20.48 5.69 7.56
N LYS A 58 20.42 6.36 6.41
CA LYS A 58 21.58 7.09 5.84
C LYS A 58 22.06 8.20 6.77
N ASP A 59 21.15 8.97 7.34
CA ASP A 59 21.49 10.08 8.24
C ASP A 59 22.12 9.55 9.54
N TYR A 60 21.57 8.47 10.11
CA TYR A 60 22.15 7.80 11.26
C TYR A 60 23.57 7.28 10.98
N LEU A 61 23.77 6.59 9.85
CA LEU A 61 25.09 6.12 9.44
C LEU A 61 26.07 7.27 9.26
N LYS A 62 25.63 8.37 8.64
CA LYS A 62 26.47 9.56 8.44
C LYS A 62 26.90 10.17 9.77
N TRP A 63 25.96 10.33 10.71
CA TRP A 63 26.25 10.84 12.06
C TRP A 63 27.25 9.93 12.79
N TRP A 64 26.99 8.63 12.80
CA TRP A 64 27.84 7.65 13.49
C TRP A 64 29.27 7.59 12.92
N LEU A 65 29.41 7.62 11.60
CA LEU A 65 30.73 7.68 10.94
C LEU A 65 31.45 9.01 11.17
N SER A 66 30.71 10.10 11.38
CA SER A 66 31.30 11.41 11.71
C SER A 66 31.85 11.46 13.13
N ASP A 67 31.21 10.74 14.06
CA ASP A 67 31.69 10.56 15.44
C ASP A 67 32.98 9.72 15.48
N LYS A 68 33.02 8.62 14.71
CA LYS A 68 34.18 7.72 14.58
C LYS A 68 35.40 8.33 13.88
N LYS A 69 35.24 9.45 13.15
CA LYS A 69 36.31 10.13 12.42
C LYS A 69 37.04 11.20 13.24
N LYS A 70 36.63 11.46 14.48
CA LYS A 70 37.39 12.35 15.36
C LYS A 70 38.64 11.61 15.87
N PRO A 71 39.86 12.16 15.64
CA PRO A 71 41.12 11.59 16.11
C PRO A 71 41.26 11.67 17.63
#